data_AF-A0A0V0UZQ9-F1
#
_entry.id   AF-A0A0V0UZQ9-F1
#
_cell.length_a   1.000
_cell.length_b   1.000
_cell.length_c   1.000
_cell.angle_alpha   90.00
_cell.angle_beta   90.00
_cell.angle_gamma   90.00
#
_symmetry.space_group_name_H-M   'P 1'
#
loop_
_entity.id
_entity.type
_entity.pdbx_description
1 polymer ?
#
loop_
_entity_poly.entity_id
_entity_poly.type
_entity_poly.pdbx_seq_one_letter_code
_entity_poly.pdbx_strand_id
1 'polypeptide(L)'
;LQLFENRLKLDPGFDLQQKSDLTRRWRYQQRTVSQFCKRWRPEYIVNSVQRNKWIRQKRRPKKRDILLMKQEGVPKNPYPLGRIIECYEG
;
A
#
# COMPACT_ATOMS: atom_id res chain seq x y z
N LEU A 1 -3.09 22.93 -4.62
CA LEU A 1 -3.02 23.84 -5.78
C LEU A 1 -2.70 25.26 -5.34
N GLN A 2 -3.45 25.87 -4.41
CA GLN A 2 -3.13 27.19 -3.84
C GLN A 2 -1.73 27.30 -3.19
N LEU A 3 -1.26 26.27 -2.49
CA LEU A 3 0.07 26.29 -1.84
C LEU A 3 1.26 26.22 -2.82
N PHE A 4 1.07 25.68 -4.02
CA PHE A 4 2.17 25.57 -5.00
C PHE A 4 2.32 26.87 -5.80
N GLU A 5 1.20 27.52 -6.12
CA GLU A 5 1.21 28.83 -6.78
C GLU A 5 1.79 29.94 -5.89
N ASN A 6 1.55 29.89 -4.57
CA ASN A 6 2.13 30.86 -3.63
C ASN A 6 3.65 30.75 -3.48
N ARG A 7 4.24 29.56 -3.70
CA ARG A 7 5.69 29.35 -3.55
C ARG A 7 6.51 29.93 -4.71
N LEU A 8 5.92 30.08 -5.90
CA LEU A 8 6.60 30.59 -7.10
C LEU A 8 6.56 32.12 -7.23
N LYS A 9 5.81 32.83 -6.37
CA LYS A 9 5.62 34.28 -6.45
C LYS A 9 6.57 35.10 -5.56
N LEU A 10 7.41 34.46 -4.74
CA LEU A 10 8.24 35.12 -3.73
C LEU A 10 9.72 35.28 -4.12
N ASP A 11 10.16 34.73 -5.25
CA ASP A 11 11.59 34.71 -5.62
C ASP A 11 11.89 35.77 -6.70
N PRO A 12 12.62 36.86 -6.38
CA PRO A 12 12.87 37.97 -7.31
C PRO A 12 13.69 37.60 -8.55
N GLY A 13 14.31 36.42 -8.57
CA GLY A 13 15.11 35.90 -9.69
C GLY A 13 14.40 34.86 -10.57
N PHE A 14 13.11 34.60 -10.37
CA PHE A 14 12.40 33.54 -11.08
C PHE A 14 11.92 33.99 -12.47
N ASP A 15 12.67 33.62 -13.50
CA ASP A 15 12.36 33.91 -14.90
C ASP A 15 11.08 33.20 -15.38
N LEU A 16 10.28 33.89 -16.21
CA LEU A 16 9.06 33.36 -16.83
C LEU A 16 9.34 32.12 -17.71
N GLN A 17 10.53 32.02 -18.30
CA GLN A 17 10.94 30.81 -19.03
C GLN A 17 11.08 29.61 -18.09
N GLN A 18 11.74 29.76 -16.93
CA GLN A 18 11.81 28.71 -15.91
C GLN A 18 10.42 28.31 -15.38
N LYS A 19 9.52 29.29 -15.21
CA LYS A 19 8.10 29.03 -14.86
C LYS A 19 7.40 28.15 -15.89
N SER A 20 7.61 28.44 -17.18
CA SER A 20 7.02 27.70 -18.29
C SER A 20 7.54 26.27 -18.35
N ASP A 21 8.84 26.07 -18.12
CA ASP A 21 9.50 24.77 -18.13
C ASP A 21 9.10 23.89 -16.95
N LEU A 22 9.03 24.45 -15.74
CA LEU A 22 8.54 23.75 -14.56
C LEU A 22 7.08 23.33 -14.72
N THR A 23 6.25 24.20 -15.31
CA THR A 23 4.84 23.89 -15.62
C THR A 23 4.74 22.77 -16.66
N ARG A 24 5.59 22.79 -17.69
CA ARG A 24 5.66 21.75 -18.73
C ARG A 24 6.08 20.41 -18.15
N ARG A 25 7.13 20.39 -17.32
CA ARG A 25 7.62 19.18 -16.63
C ARG A 25 6.58 18.61 -15.68
N TRP A 26 5.92 19.46 -14.91
CA TRP A 26 4.82 19.04 -14.03
C TRP A 26 3.68 18.41 -14.81
N ARG A 27 3.20 19.07 -15.89
CA ARG A 27 2.15 18.53 -16.76
C ARG A 27 2.55 17.18 -17.37
N TYR A 28 3.81 17.02 -17.77
CA TYR A 28 4.33 15.75 -18.26
C TYR A 28 4.28 14.65 -17.18
N GLN A 29 4.80 14.93 -15.98
CA GLN A 29 4.74 13.98 -14.85
C GLN A 29 3.31 13.58 -14.50
N GLN A 30 2.39 14.56 -14.45
CA GLN A 30 0.97 14.30 -14.20
C GLN A 30 0.34 13.40 -15.28
N ARG A 31 0.68 13.61 -16.56
CA ARG A 31 0.24 12.75 -17.67
C ARG A 31 0.78 11.32 -17.51
N THR A 32 2.06 11.16 -17.20
CA THR A 32 2.67 9.84 -17.00
C THR A 32 2.03 9.09 -15.83
N VAL A 33 1.81 9.76 -14.70
CA VAL A 33 1.12 9.17 -13.53
C VAL A 33 -0.33 8.82 -13.86
N SER A 34 -1.04 9.67 -14.60
CA SER A 34 -2.42 9.42 -15.02
C SER A 34 -2.52 8.20 -15.95
N GLN A 35 -1.63 8.10 -16.95
CA GLN A 35 -1.56 6.94 -17.86
C GLN A 35 -1.23 5.65 -17.10
N PHE A 36 -0.25 5.70 -16.21
CA PHE A 36 0.11 4.57 -15.35
C PHE A 36 -1.10 4.13 -14.51
N CYS A 37 -1.75 5.06 -13.80
CA CYS A 37 -2.93 4.76 -12.99
C CYS A 37 -4.09 4.21 -13.82
N LYS A 38 -4.35 4.76 -15.01
CA LYS A 38 -5.43 4.31 -15.89
C LYS A 38 -5.22 2.86 -16.34
N ARG A 39 -3.97 2.47 -16.63
CA ARG A 39 -3.61 1.10 -17.02
C ARG A 39 -3.59 0.13 -15.82
N TRP A 40 -3.09 0.56 -14.67
CA TRP A 40 -2.93 -0.31 -13.49
C TRP A 40 -4.20 -0.52 -12.66
N ARG A 41 -5.07 0.50 -12.57
CA ARG A 41 -6.28 0.44 -11.72
C ARG A 41 -7.22 -0.74 -11.99
N PRO A 42 -7.61 -1.05 -13.25
CA PRO A 42 -8.61 -2.09 -13.49
C PRO A 42 -8.12 -3.48 -13.09
N GLU A 43 -6.85 -3.81 -13.34
CA GLU A 43 -6.31 -5.14 -13.03
C GLU A 43 -5.95 -5.26 -11.54
N TYR A 44 -5.31 -4.24 -10.97
CA TYR A 44 -4.78 -4.36 -9.61
C TYR A 44 -5.86 -4.26 -8.55
N ILE A 45 -6.85 -3.37 -8.69
CA ILE A 45 -7.91 -3.21 -7.68
C ILE A 45 -8.89 -4.38 -7.74
N VAL A 46 -9.32 -4.80 -8.94
CA VAL A 46 -10.26 -5.92 -9.10
C VAL A 46 -9.66 -7.22 -8.56
N ASN A 47 -8.38 -7.50 -8.86
CA ASN A 47 -7.71 -8.71 -8.37
C ASN A 47 -7.26 -8.60 -6.89
N SER A 48 -7.05 -7.38 -6.35
CA SER A 48 -6.70 -7.20 -4.94
C SER A 48 -7.88 -7.38 -3.99
N VAL A 49 -9.11 -7.10 -4.46
CA VAL A 49 -10.35 -7.37 -3.69
C VAL A 49 -10.64 -8.86 -3.60
N GLN A 50 -10.24 -9.66 -4.60
CA GLN A 50 -10.35 -11.12 -4.57
C GLN A 50 -9.39 -11.84 -3.60
N ARG A 51 -8.70 -11.11 -2.69
CA ARG A 51 -8.04 -11.77 -1.57
C ARG A 51 -9.08 -12.50 -0.73
N ASN A 52 -9.17 -13.80 -0.95
CA ASN A 52 -9.88 -14.79 -0.14
C ASN A 52 -9.30 -14.85 1.28
N LYS A 53 -9.43 -13.76 2.04
CA LYS A 53 -9.11 -13.74 3.46
C LYS A 53 -10.29 -14.45 4.13
N TRP A 54 -10.06 -15.67 4.60
CA TRP A 54 -11.00 -16.48 5.39
C TRP A 54 -12.13 -17.21 4.65
N ILE A 55 -12.17 -17.22 3.31
CA ILE A 55 -13.26 -17.86 2.55
C ILE A 55 -13.09 -19.39 2.38
N ARG A 56 -11.89 -19.93 2.61
CA ARG A 56 -11.68 -21.38 2.57
C ARG A 56 -11.96 -22.00 3.94
N GLN A 57 -12.87 -22.97 4.00
CA GLN A 57 -12.93 -23.92 5.12
C GLN A 57 -11.57 -24.60 5.25
N LYS A 58 -10.77 -24.13 6.20
CA LYS A 58 -9.51 -24.76 6.55
C LYS A 58 -9.80 -25.83 7.59
N ARG A 59 -9.10 -26.97 7.52
CA ARG A 59 -9.18 -28.01 8.56
C ARG A 59 -9.02 -27.37 9.94
N ARG A 60 -9.84 -27.82 10.91
CA ARG A 60 -9.67 -27.41 12.31
C ARG A 60 -8.22 -27.74 12.74
N PRO A 61 -7.57 -26.85 13.51
CA PRO A 61 -6.25 -27.15 14.06
C PRO A 61 -6.32 -28.40 14.92
N LYS A 62 -5.31 -29.28 14.80
CA LYS A 62 -5.22 -30.53 15.57
C LYS A 62 -3.99 -30.53 16.46
N LYS A 63 -4.02 -31.36 17.51
CA LYS A 63 -2.85 -31.67 18.33
C LYS A 63 -1.65 -31.97 17.43
N ARG A 64 -0.51 -31.36 17.77
CA ARG A 64 0.78 -31.37 17.05
C ARG A 64 0.89 -30.47 15.81
N ASP A 65 -0.16 -29.77 15.37
CA ASP A 65 0.00 -28.75 14.30
C ASP A 65 0.86 -27.57 14.79
N ILE A 66 1.62 -26.96 13.87
CA ILE A 66 2.45 -25.77 14.11
C ILE A 66 1.70 -24.54 13.59
N LEU A 67 1.61 -23.49 14.40
CA LEU A 67 0.91 -22.25 14.11
C LEU A 67 1.78 -21.03 14.38
N LEU A 68 1.50 -19.94 13.68
CA LEU A 68 2.05 -18.62 13.98
C LEU A 68 1.21 -17.99 15.09
N MET A 69 1.87 -17.61 16.18
CA MET A 69 1.23 -16.94 17.32
C MET A 69 1.36 -15.43 17.16
N LYS A 70 0.23 -14.72 17.21
CA LYS A 70 0.21 -13.27 17.32
C LYS A 70 0.15 -12.92 18.81
N GLN A 71 1.24 -12.39 19.35
CA GLN A 71 1.29 -11.89 20.72
C GLN A 71 1.26 -10.35 20.70
N GLU A 72 0.47 -9.75 21.60
CA GLU A 72 0.48 -8.29 21.76
C GLU A 72 1.81 -7.84 22.38
N GLY A 73 2.38 -6.75 21.86
CA GLY A 73 3.68 -6.22 22.32
C GLY A 73 4.92 -6.83 21.66
N VAL A 74 4.79 -7.85 20.82
CA VAL A 74 5.92 -8.42 20.05
C VAL A 74 5.98 -7.76 18.66
N PRO A 75 7.15 -7.24 18.23
CA PRO A 75 7.30 -6.69 16.89
C PRO A 75 6.97 -7.75 15.83
N LYS A 76 6.42 -7.32 14.68
CA LYS A 76 5.93 -8.19 13.59
C LYS A 76 6.99 -9.14 13.01
N ASN A 77 8.25 -9.02 13.40
CA ASN A 77 9.34 -9.87 12.99
C ASN A 77 10.15 -10.31 14.22
N PRO A 78 10.30 -11.61 14.51
CA PRO A 78 9.61 -12.79 13.95
C PRO A 78 8.34 -13.16 14.75
N TYR A 79 7.26 -13.54 14.07
CA TYR A 79 6.11 -14.15 14.74
C TYR A 79 6.52 -15.47 15.40
N PRO A 80 6.32 -15.67 16.72
CA PRO A 80 6.69 -16.91 17.38
C PRO A 80 5.87 -18.08 16.82
N LEU A 81 6.53 -19.22 16.62
CA LEU A 81 5.87 -20.48 16.26
C LEU A 81 5.42 -21.20 17.52
N GLY A 82 4.16 -21.65 17.53
CA GLY A 82 3.57 -22.46 18.59
C GLY A 82 3.15 -23.82 18.07
N ARG A 83 3.21 -24.84 18.93
CA ARG A 83 2.69 -26.18 18.63
C ARG A 83 1.49 -26.46 19.51
N ILE A 84 0.42 -26.99 18.92
CA ILE A 84 -0.76 -27.37 19.69
C ILE A 84 -0.44 -28.61 20.53
N ILE A 85 -0.53 -28.47 21.85
CA ILE A 85 -0.34 -29.56 22.81
C ILE A 85 -1.65 -30.30 23.03
N GLU A 86 -2.77 -29.57 23.07
CA GLU A 86 -4.09 -30.13 23.32
C GLU A 86 -5.18 -29.28 22.64
N CYS A 87 -6.28 -29.94 22.27
CA CYS A 87 -7.47 -29.29 21.71
C CYS A 87 -8.65 -29.66 22.59
N TYR A 88 -9.39 -28.67 23.08
CA TYR A 88 -10.66 -28.88 23.75
C TYR A 88 -11.78 -28.66 22.72
N GLU A 89 -12.67 -29.64 22.59
CA GLU A 89 -13.91 -29.45 21.84
C GLU A 89 -14.90 -28.74 22.77
N GLY A 90 -15.28 -27.52 22.39
CA GLY A 90 -16.28 -26.72 23.11
C GLY A 90 -17.70 -27.06 22.67
#